data_AF-A0A934BT22-F1
#
_entry.id   AF-A0A934BT22-F1
#
_cell.length_a   1.000
_cell.length_b   1.000
_cell.length_c   1.000
_cell.angle_alpha   90.00
_cell.angle_beta   90.00
_cell.angle_gamma   90.00
#
_symmetry.space_group_name_H-M   'P 1'
#
loop_
_entity.id
_entity.type
_entity.pdbx_description
1 polymer ?
#
loop_
_entity_poly.entity_id
_entity_poly.type
_entity_poly.pdbx_seq_one_letter_code
_entity_poly.pdbx_strand_id
1 'polypeptide(L)'
;MKRILQKLAGCCLAAVALPAAARVSDAFREPLSVYNNWAAYDELSDKIELSEELALRQLREIVRLRDLGVRFDYYVMDAYWFARDGGYRTWRKPHWPDGPDRWLAACREHGLKPGLWLSTNTLSRLDPFPAWEDSLNRERTAMCLFAGGYLPHLLETMQLWYDRGIRLFKFDFARFTAATPELAATLSREEIIRRNETAWREALAAFRARHPDVILQAYNGYGGDKGTWRPHRQDVDLRWLEVFDSLYAGDPSPADVPAMNFFRSVDLFSDHKVRRYAANGVPLERIDSCSPMMGNTATAYWRKTTGWKGMVLLNFAHGSWMNVFYGDLQLLTDADARWLARVQHLYFPLLAAGRVYPFGGVPGEREPYGFAALDRDGAVYTAVNPGQGVAKVKLPQVARSQSPLDRGRVLFHDAGFRPDLAGDSITLGPEQMAVIGFGRHATTASDLGTQSDIVIPRNISPLALDGVTAEPNATRASVRAPSGGRIRLVLRQYAANGEPWRSRGGEKPVRVSLDQVLRFDVRSGERTLPVEIQHNRRVWSGLSWAVGEVSATSWTPGETLTIRASSADPVPVTLKLEAYHVSDP
;
A
#
# COMPACT_ATOMS: atom_id res chain seq x y z
N MET A 1 44.67 -55.24 44.04
CA MET A 1 45.30 -56.26 43.18
C MET A 1 44.29 -56.66 42.10
N LYS A 2 44.62 -56.36 40.84
CA LYS A 2 44.19 -57.05 39.61
C LYS A 2 42.69 -57.25 39.30
N ARG A 3 42.30 -56.57 38.22
CA ARG A 3 41.28 -56.93 37.19
C ARG A 3 39.84 -56.90 37.70
N ILE A 4 38.92 -56.14 37.10
CA ILE A 4 38.48 -56.36 35.73
C ILE A 4 38.35 -55.04 34.96
N LEU A 5 39.07 -55.00 33.85
CA LEU A 5 39.03 -54.03 32.77
C LEU A 5 37.84 -54.35 31.84
N GLN A 6 37.45 -53.37 31.02
CA GLN A 6 36.66 -53.46 29.78
C GLN A 6 35.14 -53.52 29.92
N LYS A 7 34.51 -52.33 29.85
CA LYS A 7 33.35 -52.00 28.98
C LYS A 7 33.13 -50.48 29.02
N LEU A 8 34.03 -49.74 28.35
CA LEU A 8 33.82 -48.36 27.94
C LEU A 8 33.78 -48.37 26.41
N ALA A 9 32.60 -48.57 25.84
CA ALA A 9 32.34 -48.39 24.42
C ALA A 9 30.85 -48.07 24.23
N GLY A 10 30.57 -46.91 23.63
CA GLY A 10 29.35 -46.69 22.87
C GLY A 10 28.17 -46.07 23.60
N CYS A 11 28.29 -44.83 24.06
CA CYS A 11 27.16 -43.90 24.07
C CYS A 11 27.58 -42.63 23.34
N CYS A 12 27.47 -42.67 22.01
CA CYS A 12 27.40 -41.45 21.22
C CYS A 12 26.10 -40.73 21.63
N LEU A 13 26.22 -39.76 22.52
CA LEU A 13 25.26 -38.66 22.61
C LEU A 13 25.31 -37.96 21.24
N ALA A 14 24.36 -38.31 20.37
CA ALA A 14 24.04 -37.48 19.22
C ALA A 14 23.63 -36.12 19.80
N ALA A 15 24.52 -35.15 19.67
CA ALA A 15 24.18 -33.75 19.88
C ALA A 15 23.02 -33.46 18.93
N VAL A 16 21.83 -33.28 19.51
CA VAL A 16 20.70 -32.68 18.80
C VAL A 16 21.19 -31.30 18.41
N ALA A 17 21.57 -31.15 17.14
CA ALA A 17 21.86 -29.86 16.57
C ALA A 17 20.56 -29.04 16.73
N LEU A 18 20.62 -28.02 17.59
CA LEU A 18 19.64 -26.95 17.58
C LEU A 18 19.53 -26.46 16.13
N PRO A 19 18.31 -26.28 15.58
CA PRO A 19 18.16 -25.76 14.23
C PRO A 19 18.90 -24.44 14.14
N ALA A 20 19.73 -24.32 13.10
CA ALA A 20 20.47 -23.12 12.79
C ALA A 20 19.54 -21.91 12.91
N ALA A 21 19.99 -20.88 13.64
CA ALA A 21 19.29 -19.61 13.74
C ALA A 21 18.78 -19.19 12.34
N ALA A 22 17.50 -18.85 12.27
CA ALA A 22 16.81 -18.43 11.06
C ALA A 22 17.74 -17.56 10.17
N ARG A 23 18.08 -18.07 8.98
CA ARG A 23 18.90 -17.33 8.02
C ARG A 23 18.06 -16.17 7.47
N VAL A 24 18.18 -15.01 8.08
CA VAL A 24 17.65 -13.74 7.55
C VAL A 24 18.14 -13.58 6.11
N SER A 25 17.27 -13.08 5.21
CA SER A 25 17.68 -12.85 3.81
C SER A 25 18.78 -11.79 3.71
N ASP A 26 19.90 -12.16 3.06
CA ASP A 26 21.02 -11.28 2.71
C ASP A 26 20.87 -10.63 1.31
N ALA A 27 19.72 -10.84 0.63
CA ALA A 27 19.52 -10.35 -0.73
C ALA A 27 19.35 -8.81 -0.77
N PHE A 28 18.82 -8.24 0.31
CA PHE A 28 18.85 -6.80 0.56
C PHE A 28 20.24 -6.35 1.02
N ARG A 29 21.05 -5.91 0.06
CA ARG A 29 22.35 -5.27 0.32
C ARG A 29 22.29 -3.75 0.33
N GLU A 30 21.25 -3.20 -0.29
CA GLU A 30 20.96 -1.77 -0.38
C GLU A 30 19.46 -1.59 -0.70
N PRO A 31 18.91 -0.38 -0.48
CA PRO A 31 17.57 -0.03 -0.95
C PRO A 31 17.46 -0.15 -2.47
N LEU A 32 16.41 -0.82 -2.92
CA LEU A 32 16.09 -1.05 -4.33
C LEU A 32 14.94 -0.14 -4.78
N SER A 33 14.96 0.22 -6.06
CA SER A 33 13.84 0.82 -6.77
C SER A 33 13.31 -0.14 -7.83
N VAL A 34 12.04 -0.47 -7.72
CA VAL A 34 11.38 -1.47 -8.57
C VAL A 34 10.27 -0.78 -9.34
N TYR A 35 10.25 -0.94 -10.66
CA TYR A 35 9.06 -0.63 -11.44
C TYR A 35 8.20 -1.89 -11.58
N ASN A 36 6.90 -1.77 -11.39
CA ASN A 36 5.91 -2.80 -11.61
C ASN A 36 4.82 -2.27 -12.55
N ASN A 37 4.55 -2.97 -13.65
CA ASN A 37 3.64 -2.47 -14.68
C ASN A 37 2.15 -2.62 -14.37
N TRP A 38 1.77 -3.22 -13.22
CA TRP A 38 0.39 -3.16 -12.76
C TRP A 38 -0.08 -1.70 -12.63
N ALA A 39 -1.36 -1.44 -12.89
CA ALA A 39 -1.97 -0.12 -13.03
C ALA A 39 -1.54 0.71 -14.27
N ALA A 40 -0.54 0.28 -15.05
CA ALA A 40 -0.41 0.71 -16.45
C ALA A 40 -1.46 0.00 -17.33
N TYR A 41 -1.85 -1.20 -16.88
CA TYR A 41 -2.99 -1.99 -17.33
C TYR A 41 -3.76 -2.48 -16.09
N ASP A 42 -4.96 -3.02 -16.31
CA ASP A 42 -5.77 -3.64 -15.25
C ASP A 42 -6.81 -4.54 -15.90
N GLU A 43 -6.60 -5.85 -15.79
CA GLU A 43 -7.53 -6.83 -16.33
C GLU A 43 -8.48 -7.38 -15.28
N LEU A 44 -8.30 -7.04 -14.00
CA LEU A 44 -9.14 -7.50 -12.90
C LEU A 44 -10.41 -6.67 -12.76
N SER A 45 -10.29 -5.37 -12.99
CA SER A 45 -11.31 -4.37 -12.71
C SER A 45 -11.49 -3.36 -13.85
N ASP A 46 -10.68 -3.48 -14.92
CA ASP A 46 -10.74 -2.64 -16.12
C ASP A 46 -10.59 -3.51 -17.40
N LYS A 47 -10.46 -2.86 -18.56
CA LYS A 47 -10.37 -3.51 -19.88
C LYS A 47 -9.00 -3.35 -20.57
N ILE A 48 -8.03 -2.74 -19.90
CA ILE A 48 -6.70 -2.53 -20.47
C ILE A 48 -5.88 -3.79 -20.23
N GLU A 49 -5.47 -4.44 -21.32
CA GLU A 49 -4.74 -5.71 -21.27
C GLU A 49 -3.22 -5.50 -21.34
N LEU A 50 -2.48 -6.37 -20.67
CA LEU A 50 -1.03 -6.48 -20.77
C LEU A 50 -0.58 -7.01 -22.14
N SER A 51 0.00 -6.15 -22.97
CA SER A 51 0.66 -6.56 -24.22
C SER A 51 2.17 -6.34 -24.18
N GLU A 52 2.89 -7.03 -25.06
CA GLU A 52 4.31 -6.77 -25.28
C GLU A 52 4.56 -5.28 -25.62
N GLU A 53 3.70 -4.68 -26.45
CA GLU A 53 3.81 -3.28 -26.83
C GLU A 53 3.69 -2.33 -25.62
N LEU A 54 2.73 -2.58 -24.73
CA LEU A 54 2.57 -1.82 -23.49
C LEU A 54 3.81 -1.97 -22.62
N ALA A 55 4.32 -3.19 -22.44
CA ALA A 55 5.49 -3.42 -21.60
C ALA A 55 6.75 -2.73 -22.14
N LEU A 56 7.02 -2.83 -23.45
CA LEU A 56 8.15 -2.16 -24.09
C LEU A 56 8.01 -0.64 -24.05
N ARG A 57 6.79 -0.11 -24.08
CA ARG A 57 6.52 1.32 -23.91
C ARG A 57 6.87 1.81 -22.51
N GLN A 58 6.43 1.08 -21.48
CA GLN A 58 6.79 1.41 -20.10
C GLN A 58 8.30 1.29 -19.86
N LEU A 59 8.97 0.31 -20.48
CA LEU A 59 10.42 0.19 -20.42
C LEU A 59 11.13 1.41 -21.02
N ARG A 60 10.65 1.94 -22.16
CA ARG A 60 11.20 3.19 -22.73
C ARG A 60 11.04 4.38 -21.79
N GLU A 61 9.93 4.47 -21.07
CA GLU A 61 9.76 5.51 -20.05
C GLU A 61 10.73 5.34 -18.87
N ILE A 62 11.01 4.10 -18.43
CA ILE A 62 12.07 3.85 -17.44
C ILE A 62 13.41 4.40 -17.94
N VAL A 63 13.77 4.11 -19.19
CA VAL A 63 15.03 4.61 -19.79
C VAL A 63 15.04 6.15 -19.81
N ARG A 64 13.97 6.79 -20.28
CA ARG A 64 13.84 8.26 -20.28
C ARG A 64 13.99 8.84 -18.87
N LEU A 65 13.33 8.26 -17.87
CA LEU A 65 13.43 8.72 -16.48
C LEU A 65 14.85 8.53 -15.92
N ARG A 66 15.53 7.43 -16.28
CA ARG A 66 16.91 7.17 -15.88
C ARG A 66 17.91 8.14 -16.47
N ASP A 67 17.72 8.55 -17.73
CA ASP A 67 18.53 9.60 -18.36
C ASP A 67 18.39 10.96 -17.64
N LEU A 68 17.31 11.15 -16.88
CA LEU A 68 17.04 12.32 -16.05
C LEU A 68 17.43 12.13 -14.57
N GLY A 69 18.11 11.03 -14.24
CA GLY A 69 18.69 10.76 -12.92
C GLY A 69 17.83 9.91 -11.99
N VAL A 70 16.66 9.42 -12.43
CA VAL A 70 15.86 8.47 -11.64
C VAL A 70 16.57 7.11 -11.63
N ARG A 71 16.61 6.43 -10.48
CA ARG A 71 17.06 5.05 -10.34
C ARG A 71 15.88 4.10 -10.47
N PHE A 72 16.02 3.09 -11.32
CA PHE A 72 15.21 1.88 -11.33
C PHE A 72 16.14 0.69 -11.52
N ASP A 73 16.04 -0.29 -10.63
CA ASP A 73 16.88 -1.49 -10.62
C ASP A 73 16.17 -2.69 -11.25
N TYR A 74 14.84 -2.77 -11.09
CA TYR A 74 14.02 -3.89 -11.57
C TYR A 74 12.84 -3.43 -12.44
N TYR A 75 12.45 -4.28 -13.38
CA TYR A 75 11.17 -4.25 -14.07
C TYR A 75 10.41 -5.53 -13.72
N VAL A 76 9.26 -5.43 -13.05
CA VAL A 76 8.37 -6.54 -12.75
C VAL A 76 7.23 -6.59 -13.75
N MET A 77 7.12 -7.72 -14.46
CA MET A 77 5.93 -8.08 -15.22
C MET A 77 4.88 -8.64 -14.25
N ASP A 78 3.82 -7.87 -14.02
CA ASP A 78 2.76 -8.24 -13.08
C ASP A 78 1.73 -9.21 -13.70
N ALA A 79 0.60 -9.41 -13.03
CA ALA A 79 -0.34 -10.48 -13.29
C ALA A 79 -0.76 -10.65 -14.77
N TYR A 80 -0.95 -11.91 -15.16
CA TYR A 80 -1.53 -12.35 -16.44
C TYR A 80 -0.64 -12.26 -17.68
N TRP A 81 0.68 -12.29 -17.54
CA TRP A 81 1.62 -12.44 -18.66
C TRP A 81 1.58 -13.84 -19.33
N PHE A 82 1.07 -14.85 -18.61
CA PHE A 82 1.12 -16.26 -18.96
C PHE A 82 -0.11 -16.74 -19.74
N ALA A 83 0.07 -17.78 -20.56
CA ALA A 83 -1.03 -18.54 -21.14
C ALA A 83 -1.75 -19.35 -20.05
N ARG A 84 -3.08 -19.43 -20.11
CA ARG A 84 -3.91 -20.03 -19.05
C ARG A 84 -3.61 -21.50 -18.81
N ASP A 85 -3.30 -22.23 -19.87
CA ASP A 85 -2.95 -23.66 -19.90
C ASP A 85 -1.43 -23.91 -19.88
N GLY A 86 -0.62 -22.84 -19.82
CA GLY A 86 0.83 -22.93 -19.99
C GLY A 86 1.62 -23.22 -18.72
N GLY A 87 0.97 -23.38 -17.56
CA GLY A 87 1.63 -23.68 -16.29
C GLY A 87 2.69 -22.65 -15.86
N TYR A 88 2.52 -21.37 -16.23
CA TYR A 88 3.54 -20.31 -16.12
C TYR A 88 4.82 -20.53 -16.94
N ARG A 89 4.87 -21.48 -17.88
CA ARG A 89 6.05 -21.69 -18.75
C ARG A 89 5.86 -21.06 -20.13
N THR A 90 4.62 -20.74 -20.50
CA THR A 90 4.25 -20.17 -21.80
C THR A 90 3.63 -18.79 -21.62
N TRP A 91 4.01 -17.85 -22.48
CA TRP A 91 3.43 -16.50 -22.54
C TRP A 91 2.14 -16.49 -23.36
N ARG A 92 1.19 -15.63 -22.99
CA ARG A 92 -0.14 -15.64 -23.62
C ARG A 92 -0.13 -15.11 -25.05
N LYS A 93 -0.91 -15.75 -25.91
CA LYS A 93 -1.22 -15.27 -27.26
C LYS A 93 -2.62 -14.62 -27.28
N PRO A 94 -2.87 -13.65 -28.19
CA PRO A 94 -1.96 -13.10 -29.21
C PRO A 94 -1.00 -12.03 -28.68
N HIS A 95 -1.10 -11.61 -27.41
CA HIS A 95 -0.41 -10.44 -26.87
C HIS A 95 1.12 -10.55 -26.75
N TRP A 96 1.64 -11.78 -26.75
CA TRP A 96 3.06 -12.14 -26.76
C TRP A 96 3.32 -13.22 -27.80
N PRO A 97 3.22 -12.89 -29.10
CA PRO A 97 3.23 -13.88 -30.18
C PRO A 97 4.55 -14.68 -30.21
N ASP A 98 5.67 -14.00 -29.92
CA ASP A 98 7.03 -14.55 -29.93
C ASP A 98 7.61 -14.76 -28.51
N GLY A 99 6.76 -14.70 -27.48
CA GLY A 99 7.19 -14.79 -26.09
C GLY A 99 7.95 -13.54 -25.59
N PRO A 100 8.74 -13.64 -24.51
CA PRO A 100 9.25 -12.48 -23.78
C PRO A 100 10.64 -12.00 -24.22
N ASP A 101 11.27 -12.64 -25.21
CA ASP A 101 12.70 -12.48 -25.44
C ASP A 101 13.11 -11.04 -25.78
N ARG A 102 12.24 -10.30 -26.49
CA ARG A 102 12.47 -8.88 -26.77
C ARG A 102 12.44 -8.03 -25.50
N TRP A 103 11.49 -8.27 -24.60
CA TRP A 103 11.42 -7.56 -23.31
C TRP A 103 12.62 -7.92 -22.41
N LEU A 104 13.01 -9.20 -22.34
CA LEU A 104 14.19 -9.63 -21.59
C LEU A 104 15.48 -9.03 -22.15
N ALA A 105 15.62 -8.97 -23.48
CA ALA A 105 16.76 -8.34 -24.15
C ALA A 105 16.82 -6.84 -23.84
N ALA A 106 15.71 -6.13 -23.93
CA ALA A 106 15.63 -4.71 -23.61
C ALA A 106 15.95 -4.44 -22.12
N CYS A 107 15.50 -5.30 -21.19
CA CYS A 107 15.91 -5.19 -19.78
C CYS A 107 17.43 -5.30 -19.64
N ARG A 108 18.05 -6.31 -20.27
CA ARG A 108 19.51 -6.50 -20.22
C ARG A 108 20.27 -5.35 -20.85
N GLU A 109 19.85 -4.86 -22.01
CA GLU A 109 20.46 -3.72 -22.71
C GLU A 109 20.55 -2.48 -21.82
N HIS A 110 19.51 -2.22 -21.03
CA HIS A 110 19.47 -1.07 -20.13
C HIS A 110 19.89 -1.41 -18.69
N GLY A 111 20.40 -2.61 -18.40
CA GLY A 111 20.86 -3.01 -17.07
C GLY A 111 19.74 -3.10 -16.02
N LEU A 112 18.49 -3.38 -16.45
CA LEU A 112 17.36 -3.67 -15.58
C LEU A 112 17.30 -5.17 -15.28
N LYS A 113 16.99 -5.53 -14.03
CA LYS A 113 16.72 -6.91 -13.63
C LYS A 113 15.24 -7.23 -13.82
N PRO A 114 14.87 -8.21 -14.65
CA PRO A 114 13.46 -8.56 -14.86
C PRO A 114 12.90 -9.38 -13.68
N GLY A 115 11.62 -9.17 -13.38
CA GLY A 115 10.84 -9.87 -12.37
C GLY A 115 9.51 -10.37 -12.90
N LEU A 116 8.96 -11.40 -12.27
CA LEU A 116 7.66 -12.00 -12.64
C LEU A 116 6.73 -12.10 -11.44
N TRP A 117 5.46 -11.77 -11.66
CA TRP A 117 4.37 -12.12 -10.76
C TRP A 117 3.91 -13.57 -10.96
N LEU A 118 3.60 -14.25 -9.86
CA LEU A 118 3.04 -15.59 -9.78
C LEU A 118 1.95 -15.62 -8.71
N SER A 119 0.86 -16.34 -8.96
CA SER A 119 -0.02 -16.78 -7.87
C SER A 119 0.66 -17.91 -7.11
N THR A 120 0.64 -17.82 -5.78
CA THR A 120 1.30 -18.75 -4.86
C THR A 120 0.75 -20.16 -5.00
N ASN A 121 -0.58 -20.32 -4.92
CA ASN A 121 -1.24 -21.61 -5.08
C ASN A 121 -2.75 -21.49 -5.38
N THR A 122 -3.22 -20.34 -5.86
CA THR A 122 -4.55 -20.22 -6.47
C THR A 122 -4.43 -20.18 -7.98
N LEU A 123 -5.47 -20.61 -8.71
CA LEU A 123 -5.38 -20.62 -10.18
C LEU A 123 -5.30 -19.21 -10.78
N SER A 124 -5.98 -18.20 -10.22
CA SER A 124 -5.93 -16.80 -10.68
C SER A 124 -5.87 -16.65 -12.22
N ARG A 125 -6.94 -17.10 -12.91
CA ARG A 125 -7.09 -17.18 -14.38
C ARG A 125 -6.30 -18.29 -15.09
N LEU A 126 -5.50 -19.08 -14.40
CA LEU A 126 -4.98 -20.33 -14.96
C LEU A 126 -6.08 -21.37 -15.09
N ASP A 127 -5.90 -22.23 -16.08
CA ASP A 127 -6.50 -23.55 -16.12
C ASP A 127 -5.53 -24.53 -15.42
N PRO A 128 -6.02 -25.54 -14.70
CA PRO A 128 -5.12 -26.52 -14.08
C PRO A 128 -4.22 -27.19 -15.12
N PHE A 129 -2.91 -27.11 -14.91
CA PHE A 129 -1.96 -27.86 -15.70
C PHE A 129 -2.05 -29.36 -15.35
N PRO A 130 -1.86 -30.30 -16.29
CA PRO A 130 -2.05 -31.73 -16.01
C PRO A 130 -1.26 -32.27 -14.81
N ALA A 131 -0.04 -31.75 -14.57
CA ALA A 131 0.79 -32.15 -13.44
C ALA A 131 0.29 -31.65 -12.07
N TRP A 132 -0.78 -30.85 -12.01
CA TRP A 132 -1.32 -30.28 -10.78
C TRP A 132 -2.60 -30.98 -10.32
N GLU A 133 -3.15 -31.90 -11.11
CA GLU A 133 -4.45 -32.53 -10.86
C GLU A 133 -4.51 -33.19 -9.48
N ASP A 134 -3.43 -33.85 -9.07
CA ASP A 134 -3.27 -34.50 -7.76
C ASP A 134 -3.01 -33.52 -6.61
N SER A 135 -2.92 -32.22 -6.89
CA SER A 135 -2.70 -31.15 -5.91
C SER A 135 -3.97 -30.34 -5.65
N LEU A 136 -4.96 -30.40 -6.54
CA LEU A 136 -6.14 -29.54 -6.48
C LEU A 136 -7.03 -29.82 -5.26
N ASN A 137 -7.58 -28.76 -4.68
CA ASN A 137 -8.69 -28.90 -3.74
C ASN A 137 -9.99 -29.33 -4.44
N ARG A 138 -11.00 -29.70 -3.65
CA ARG A 138 -12.32 -30.14 -4.14
C ARG A 138 -12.96 -29.14 -5.10
N GLU A 139 -12.86 -27.84 -4.80
CA GLU A 139 -13.42 -26.78 -5.65
C GLU A 139 -12.58 -26.49 -6.89
N ARG A 140 -11.39 -27.10 -7.02
CA ARG A 140 -10.43 -26.89 -8.10
C ARG A 140 -10.08 -25.40 -8.28
N THR A 141 -9.90 -24.69 -7.17
CA THR A 141 -9.57 -23.26 -7.14
C THR A 141 -8.19 -22.97 -6.57
N ALA A 142 -7.59 -23.94 -5.87
CA ALA A 142 -6.27 -23.83 -5.27
C ALA A 142 -5.59 -25.19 -5.17
N MET A 143 -4.27 -25.18 -4.97
CA MET A 143 -3.42 -26.36 -4.95
C MET A 143 -2.76 -26.54 -3.58
N CYS A 144 -2.73 -27.77 -3.10
CA CYS A 144 -1.93 -28.20 -1.95
C CYS A 144 -0.45 -27.97 -2.26
N LEU A 145 0.30 -27.47 -1.27
CA LEU A 145 1.73 -27.20 -1.38
C LEU A 145 2.58 -28.35 -0.81
N PHE A 146 2.02 -29.21 0.05
CA PHE A 146 2.76 -30.33 0.65
C PHE A 146 2.42 -31.70 0.04
N ALA A 147 1.57 -31.74 -0.99
CA ALA A 147 1.21 -32.97 -1.71
C ALA A 147 0.89 -32.67 -3.18
N GLY A 148 1.10 -33.67 -4.03
CA GLY A 148 0.90 -33.60 -5.48
C GLY A 148 2.04 -32.89 -6.24
N GLY A 149 1.87 -32.72 -7.54
CA GLY A 149 2.90 -32.20 -8.47
C GLY A 149 3.00 -30.68 -8.58
N TYR A 150 2.11 -29.88 -7.97
CA TYR A 150 2.11 -28.42 -8.15
C TYR A 150 3.37 -27.72 -7.65
N LEU A 151 3.75 -27.90 -6.37
CA LEU A 151 4.89 -27.19 -5.79
C LEU A 151 6.21 -27.53 -6.50
N PRO A 152 6.55 -28.81 -6.77
CA PRO A 152 7.73 -29.15 -7.57
C PRO A 152 7.71 -28.48 -8.96
N HIS A 153 6.57 -28.53 -9.66
CA HIS A 153 6.41 -27.90 -10.96
C HIS A 153 6.64 -26.38 -10.90
N LEU A 154 6.13 -25.70 -9.86
CA LEU A 154 6.32 -24.26 -9.66
C LEU A 154 7.80 -23.92 -9.45
N LEU A 155 8.53 -24.68 -8.63
CA LEU A 155 9.96 -24.46 -8.39
C LEU A 155 10.80 -24.69 -9.65
N GLU A 156 10.47 -25.70 -10.45
CA GLU A 156 11.09 -25.91 -11.77
C GLU A 156 10.79 -24.74 -12.72
N THR A 157 9.57 -24.22 -12.71
CA THR A 157 9.22 -23.03 -13.49
C THR A 157 10.01 -21.81 -13.03
N MET A 158 10.16 -21.60 -11.72
CA MET A 158 11.03 -20.54 -11.19
C MET A 158 12.47 -20.71 -11.64
N GLN A 159 13.01 -21.93 -11.61
CA GLN A 159 14.36 -22.23 -12.09
C GLN A 159 14.51 -21.88 -13.57
N LEU A 160 13.59 -22.33 -14.42
CA LEU A 160 13.56 -22.03 -15.84
C LEU A 160 13.64 -20.52 -16.12
N TRP A 161 12.86 -19.72 -15.39
CA TRP A 161 12.85 -18.28 -15.56
C TRP A 161 14.08 -17.59 -14.98
N TYR A 162 14.59 -18.09 -13.85
CA TYR A 162 15.83 -17.60 -13.27
C TYR A 162 17.01 -17.80 -14.23
N ASP A 163 17.09 -18.96 -14.90
CA ASP A 163 18.11 -19.26 -15.90
C ASP A 163 18.02 -18.33 -17.13
N ARG A 164 16.82 -17.79 -17.41
CA ARG A 164 16.58 -16.77 -18.44
C ARG A 164 16.83 -15.33 -17.98
N GLY A 165 17.29 -15.14 -16.74
CA GLY A 165 17.68 -13.84 -16.21
C GLY A 165 16.67 -13.18 -15.27
N ILE A 166 15.54 -13.83 -14.94
CA ILE A 166 14.61 -13.32 -13.92
C ILE A 166 15.33 -13.32 -12.56
N ARG A 167 15.20 -12.23 -11.80
CA ARG A 167 15.82 -12.06 -10.48
C ARG A 167 14.87 -11.66 -9.37
N LEU A 168 13.60 -11.43 -9.69
CA LEU A 168 12.58 -11.10 -8.72
C LEU A 168 11.31 -11.94 -8.98
N PHE A 169 10.81 -12.59 -7.94
CA PHE A 169 9.52 -13.29 -7.98
C PHE A 169 8.57 -12.68 -6.96
N LYS A 170 7.42 -12.20 -7.45
CA LYS A 170 6.33 -11.65 -6.65
C LYS A 170 5.24 -12.72 -6.50
N PHE A 171 4.93 -13.12 -5.27
CA PHE A 171 3.97 -14.17 -4.97
C PHE A 171 2.70 -13.60 -4.37
N ASP A 172 1.59 -13.78 -5.07
CA ASP A 172 0.28 -13.28 -4.67
C ASP A 172 -0.70 -14.41 -4.37
N PHE A 173 -1.84 -14.09 -3.78
CA PHE A 173 -2.96 -15.03 -3.52
C PHE A 173 -2.56 -16.39 -2.92
N ALA A 174 -1.85 -16.39 -1.79
CA ALA A 174 -1.64 -17.61 -1.01
C ALA A 174 -2.93 -18.10 -0.32
N ARG A 175 -3.18 -19.41 -0.40
CA ARG A 175 -4.28 -20.12 0.26
C ARG A 175 -3.75 -21.35 0.98
N PHE A 176 -3.24 -21.16 2.19
CA PHE A 176 -2.69 -22.25 3.00
C PHE A 176 -3.75 -23.23 3.52
N THR A 177 -5.04 -22.97 3.34
CA THR A 177 -6.12 -23.92 3.64
C THR A 177 -6.36 -24.94 2.52
N ALA A 178 -5.65 -24.86 1.39
CA ALA A 178 -5.85 -25.78 0.27
C ALA A 178 -5.30 -27.17 0.58
N ALA A 179 -6.08 -28.22 0.34
CA ALA A 179 -5.67 -29.62 0.44
C ALA A 179 -6.46 -30.45 -0.57
N THR A 180 -5.91 -31.59 -0.97
CA THR A 180 -6.65 -32.55 -1.82
C THR A 180 -7.88 -33.07 -1.08
N PRO A 181 -8.92 -33.57 -1.78
CA PRO A 181 -10.11 -34.11 -1.14
C PRO A 181 -9.80 -35.19 -0.08
N GLU A 182 -8.83 -36.05 -0.34
CA GLU A 182 -8.41 -37.14 0.56
C GLU A 182 -7.75 -36.61 1.83
N LEU A 183 -6.89 -35.60 1.70
CA LEU A 183 -6.22 -34.96 2.83
C LEU A 183 -7.20 -34.11 3.66
N ALA A 184 -8.12 -33.41 3.00
CA ALA A 184 -9.15 -32.63 3.67
C ALA A 184 -10.12 -33.50 4.51
N ALA A 185 -10.28 -34.78 4.14
CA ALA A 185 -11.09 -35.75 4.88
C ALA A 185 -10.39 -36.31 6.14
N THR A 186 -9.06 -36.18 6.23
CA THR A 186 -8.25 -36.86 7.28
C THR A 186 -7.48 -35.90 8.18
N LEU A 187 -7.19 -34.69 7.71
CA LEU A 187 -6.41 -33.69 8.45
C LEU A 187 -7.29 -32.56 8.94
N SER A 188 -6.94 -32.00 10.10
CA SER A 188 -7.56 -30.75 10.58
C SER A 188 -7.13 -29.56 9.71
N ARG A 189 -7.95 -28.51 9.70
CA ARG A 189 -7.64 -27.26 8.99
C ARG A 189 -6.31 -26.65 9.44
N GLU A 190 -6.03 -26.65 10.74
CA GLU A 190 -4.79 -26.11 11.31
C GLU A 190 -3.58 -26.90 10.83
N GLU A 191 -3.69 -28.23 10.78
CA GLU A 191 -2.62 -29.09 10.29
C GLU A 191 -2.34 -28.88 8.79
N ILE A 192 -3.40 -28.70 7.98
CA ILE A 192 -3.28 -28.35 6.56
C ILE A 192 -2.54 -27.03 6.38
N ILE A 193 -2.92 -25.99 7.13
CA ILE A 193 -2.26 -24.67 7.09
C ILE A 193 -0.78 -24.84 7.43
N ARG A 194 -0.47 -25.45 8.58
CA ARG A 194 0.89 -25.63 9.06
C ARG A 194 1.77 -26.38 8.05
N ARG A 195 1.26 -27.45 7.44
CA ARG A 195 2.01 -28.23 6.43
C ARG A 195 2.22 -27.45 5.13
N ASN A 196 1.22 -26.74 4.63
CA ASN A 196 1.38 -25.90 3.45
C ASN A 196 2.38 -24.77 3.66
N GLU A 197 2.31 -24.08 4.80
CA GLU A 197 3.26 -23.03 5.15
C GLU A 197 4.68 -23.58 5.23
N THR A 198 4.85 -24.74 5.87
CA THR A 198 6.17 -25.38 6.05
C THR A 198 6.75 -25.81 4.70
N ALA A 199 5.98 -26.53 3.89
CA ALA A 199 6.42 -26.95 2.55
C ALA A 199 6.81 -25.74 1.68
N TRP A 200 6.04 -24.65 1.75
CA TRP A 200 6.32 -23.43 1.01
C TRP A 200 7.60 -22.73 1.46
N ARG A 201 7.79 -22.52 2.77
CA ARG A 201 9.02 -21.93 3.30
C ARG A 201 10.23 -22.78 2.97
N GLU A 202 10.17 -24.08 3.16
CA GLU A 202 11.30 -24.98 2.88
C GLU A 202 11.69 -24.98 1.40
N ALA A 203 10.69 -25.00 0.51
CA ALA A 203 10.89 -24.88 -0.93
C ALA A 203 11.58 -23.58 -1.34
N LEU A 204 11.10 -22.43 -0.83
CA LEU A 204 11.71 -21.13 -1.12
C LEU A 204 13.10 -21.00 -0.50
N ALA A 205 13.31 -21.51 0.71
CA ALA A 205 14.63 -21.55 1.35
C ALA A 205 15.63 -22.37 0.52
N ALA A 206 15.22 -23.53 0.00
CA ALA A 206 16.05 -24.36 -0.87
C ALA A 206 16.33 -23.69 -2.23
N PHE A 207 15.37 -22.95 -2.78
CA PHE A 207 15.58 -22.15 -3.99
C PHE A 207 16.61 -21.04 -3.75
N ARG A 208 16.44 -20.24 -2.69
CA ARG A 208 17.34 -19.15 -2.30
C ARG A 208 18.75 -19.64 -1.97
N ALA A 209 18.90 -20.81 -1.35
CA ALA A 209 20.20 -21.39 -1.07
C ALA A 209 21.03 -21.66 -2.35
N ARG A 210 20.35 -21.93 -3.48
CA ARG A 210 20.99 -22.10 -4.80
C ARG A 210 21.16 -20.77 -5.53
N HIS A 211 20.29 -19.80 -5.25
CA HIS A 211 20.21 -18.51 -5.95
C HIS A 211 20.21 -17.34 -4.95
N PRO A 212 21.36 -17.02 -4.33
CA PRO A 212 21.42 -16.03 -3.24
C PRO A 212 21.14 -14.59 -3.67
N ASP A 213 21.09 -14.30 -4.97
CA ASP A 213 20.76 -13.00 -5.55
C ASP A 213 19.29 -12.86 -5.96
N VAL A 214 18.44 -13.89 -5.74
CA VAL A 214 17.01 -13.80 -6.01
C VAL A 214 16.31 -12.93 -4.96
N ILE A 215 15.37 -12.12 -5.43
CA ILE A 215 14.45 -11.36 -4.60
C ILE A 215 13.08 -12.06 -4.58
N LEU A 216 12.55 -12.32 -3.40
CA LEU A 216 11.24 -12.95 -3.20
C LEU A 216 10.32 -11.98 -2.46
N GLN A 217 9.17 -11.64 -3.04
CA GLN A 217 8.17 -10.76 -2.42
C GLN A 217 6.88 -11.52 -2.09
N ALA A 218 6.35 -11.34 -0.88
CA ALA A 218 5.07 -11.89 -0.45
C ALA A 218 3.95 -10.84 -0.50
N TYR A 219 2.88 -11.11 -1.24
CA TYR A 219 1.70 -10.25 -1.40
C TYR A 219 0.47 -10.84 -0.71
N ASN A 220 -0.69 -10.96 -1.37
CA ASN A 220 -1.91 -11.35 -0.68
C ASN A 220 -1.83 -12.80 -0.17
N GLY A 221 -2.29 -13.02 1.06
CA GLY A 221 -2.42 -14.36 1.66
C GLY A 221 -1.37 -14.73 2.71
N TYR A 222 -0.41 -13.85 2.99
CA TYR A 222 0.67 -14.07 3.96
C TYR A 222 0.43 -13.42 5.35
N GLY A 223 -0.74 -12.85 5.57
CA GLY A 223 -1.14 -12.26 6.86
C GLY A 223 -1.68 -10.83 6.76
N GLY A 224 -1.98 -10.24 7.91
CA GLY A 224 -2.45 -8.85 8.07
C GLY A 224 -3.93 -8.64 7.73
N ASP A 225 -4.71 -8.12 8.68
CA ASP A 225 -6.10 -7.72 8.41
C ASP A 225 -6.19 -6.44 7.56
N LYS A 226 -7.23 -6.34 6.75
CA LYS A 226 -7.39 -5.34 5.68
C LYS A 226 -7.96 -4.00 6.14
N GLY A 227 -8.51 -3.90 7.35
CA GLY A 227 -9.12 -2.67 7.87
C GLY A 227 -8.12 -1.69 8.50
N THR A 228 -8.57 -0.45 8.71
CA THR A 228 -7.80 0.61 9.43
C THR A 228 -8.43 1.02 10.77
N TRP A 229 -9.64 0.54 11.04
CA TRP A 229 -10.39 0.87 12.25
C TRP A 229 -9.99 0.05 13.48
N ARG A 230 -9.63 -1.22 13.28
CA ARG A 230 -9.37 -2.12 14.41
C ARG A 230 -7.99 -1.82 15.01
N PRO A 231 -7.83 -1.91 16.34
CA PRO A 231 -6.52 -1.84 16.98
C PRO A 231 -5.58 -2.88 16.38
N HIS A 232 -4.28 -2.55 16.36
CA HIS A 232 -3.26 -3.49 15.90
C HIS A 232 -3.29 -4.77 16.74
N ARG A 233 -3.20 -5.92 16.06
CA ARG A 233 -3.11 -7.25 16.65
C ARG A 233 -1.91 -7.98 16.06
N GLN A 234 -1.43 -9.00 16.77
CA GLN A 234 -0.43 -9.92 16.21
C GLN A 234 -1.12 -10.84 15.21
N ASP A 235 -0.97 -10.53 13.93
CA ASP A 235 -1.64 -11.20 12.80
C ASP A 235 -0.76 -11.31 11.54
N VAL A 236 0.54 -11.04 11.68
CA VAL A 236 1.57 -11.27 10.66
C VAL A 236 2.56 -12.31 11.19
N ASP A 237 2.77 -13.38 10.43
CA ASP A 237 3.75 -14.41 10.80
C ASP A 237 5.16 -13.99 10.36
N LEU A 238 6.01 -13.68 11.34
CA LEU A 238 7.39 -13.22 11.09
C LEU A 238 8.28 -14.29 10.46
N ARG A 239 7.90 -15.58 10.50
CA ARG A 239 8.64 -16.66 9.82
C ARG A 239 8.69 -16.46 8.31
N TRP A 240 7.79 -15.66 7.73
CA TRP A 240 7.86 -15.31 6.31
C TRP A 240 9.13 -14.53 5.95
N LEU A 241 9.72 -13.78 6.89
CA LEU A 241 10.96 -13.02 6.68
C LEU A 241 12.21 -13.91 6.55
N GLU A 242 12.10 -15.20 6.89
CA GLU A 242 13.14 -16.19 6.65
C GLU A 242 13.34 -16.50 5.17
N VAL A 243 12.32 -16.24 4.34
CA VAL A 243 12.34 -16.60 2.91
C VAL A 243 12.00 -15.44 1.99
N PHE A 244 11.16 -14.51 2.42
CA PHE A 244 10.77 -13.35 1.64
C PHE A 244 11.57 -12.12 2.03
N ASP A 245 12.05 -11.39 1.04
CA ASP A 245 12.71 -10.09 1.22
C ASP A 245 11.71 -9.03 1.62
N SER A 246 10.49 -9.01 1.06
CA SER A 246 9.47 -8.06 1.51
C SER A 246 8.13 -8.71 1.78
N LEU A 247 7.43 -8.16 2.76
CA LEU A 247 6.02 -8.43 3.03
C LEU A 247 5.21 -7.21 2.64
N TYR A 248 4.26 -7.41 1.74
CA TYR A 248 3.35 -6.36 1.32
C TYR A 248 2.27 -6.10 2.36
N ALA A 249 2.01 -4.82 2.63
CA ALA A 249 1.16 -4.40 3.74
C ALA A 249 -0.31 -4.23 3.33
N GLY A 250 -0.62 -4.02 2.05
CA GLY A 250 -1.99 -3.86 1.56
C GLY A 250 -2.11 -2.97 0.32
N ASP A 251 -3.13 -3.22 -0.50
CA ASP A 251 -3.37 -2.50 -1.75
C ASP A 251 -3.90 -1.10 -1.42
N PRO A 252 -3.54 -0.07 -2.21
CA PRO A 252 -4.08 1.28 -2.04
C PRO A 252 -5.59 1.28 -1.86
N SER A 253 -6.05 1.67 -0.67
CA SER A 253 -7.46 1.71 -0.28
C SER A 253 -7.69 2.96 0.55
N PRO A 254 -8.87 3.60 0.53
CA PRO A 254 -9.12 4.70 1.44
C PRO A 254 -9.19 4.21 2.89
N ALA A 255 -8.57 4.91 3.83
CA ALA A 255 -8.71 4.63 5.25
C ALA A 255 -10.16 4.82 5.71
N ASP A 256 -10.48 4.34 6.91
CA ASP A 256 -11.75 4.65 7.60
C ASP A 256 -11.74 6.06 8.22
N VAL A 257 -10.70 6.85 7.90
CA VAL A 257 -10.55 8.27 8.22
C VAL A 257 -11.12 9.12 7.09
N PRO A 258 -12.16 9.95 7.35
CA PRO A 258 -12.70 10.85 6.33
C PRO A 258 -11.72 11.96 5.97
N ALA A 259 -11.59 12.20 4.66
CA ALA A 259 -10.77 13.26 4.10
C ALA A 259 -11.54 13.92 2.94
N MET A 260 -11.46 15.25 2.80
CA MET A 260 -11.98 15.92 1.61
C MET A 260 -11.18 15.54 0.38
N ASN A 261 -9.87 15.39 0.51
CA ASN A 261 -9.05 14.80 -0.54
C ASN A 261 -9.12 13.27 -0.49
N PHE A 262 -9.73 12.66 -1.50
CA PHE A 262 -9.88 11.20 -1.56
C PHE A 262 -8.53 10.47 -1.50
N PHE A 263 -7.53 10.96 -2.23
CA PHE A 263 -6.22 10.32 -2.30
C PHE A 263 -5.41 10.49 -1.02
N ARG A 264 -5.62 11.56 -0.25
CA ARG A 264 -5.02 11.67 1.08
C ARG A 264 -5.48 10.53 1.98
N SER A 265 -6.76 10.16 1.96
CA SER A 265 -7.24 8.99 2.71
C SER A 265 -6.62 7.66 2.22
N VAL A 266 -6.30 7.55 0.94
CA VAL A 266 -5.56 6.39 0.39
C VAL A 266 -4.12 6.35 0.90
N ASP A 267 -3.47 7.51 1.02
CA ASP A 267 -2.14 7.61 1.60
C ASP A 267 -2.17 7.26 3.11
N LEU A 268 -3.17 7.75 3.86
CA LEU A 268 -3.37 7.43 5.29
C LEU A 268 -3.55 5.93 5.55
N PHE A 269 -4.23 5.22 4.64
CA PHE A 269 -4.38 3.78 4.72
C PHE A 269 -3.02 3.10 4.66
N SER A 270 -2.21 3.47 3.67
CA SER A 270 -0.87 2.89 3.48
C SER A 270 0.00 3.11 4.71
N ASP A 271 -0.02 4.33 5.27
CA ASP A 271 0.68 4.67 6.49
C ASP A 271 0.21 3.81 7.68
N HIS A 272 -1.11 3.62 7.82
CA HIS A 272 -1.67 2.72 8.84
C HIS A 272 -1.21 1.27 8.63
N LYS A 273 -1.20 0.78 7.39
CA LYS A 273 -0.75 -0.58 7.06
C LYS A 273 0.72 -0.80 7.43
N VAL A 274 1.59 0.15 7.11
CA VAL A 274 3.01 0.12 7.51
C VAL A 274 3.14 0.13 9.04
N ARG A 275 2.41 1.02 9.74
CA ARG A 275 2.43 1.08 11.21
C ARG A 275 1.95 -0.22 11.86
N ARG A 276 0.97 -0.89 11.26
CA ARG A 276 0.49 -2.21 11.73
C ARG A 276 1.55 -3.30 11.56
N TYR A 277 2.17 -3.39 10.38
CA TYR A 277 3.22 -4.39 10.13
C TYR A 277 4.44 -4.15 11.04
N ALA A 278 4.83 -2.89 11.24
CA ALA A 278 5.86 -2.52 12.20
C ALA A 278 5.48 -2.92 13.64
N ALA A 279 4.22 -2.74 14.06
CA ALA A 279 3.73 -3.17 15.36
C ALA A 279 3.68 -4.70 15.52
N ASN A 280 3.64 -5.45 14.40
CA ASN A 280 3.79 -6.91 14.38
C ASN A 280 5.28 -7.34 14.46
N GLY A 281 6.23 -6.40 14.47
CA GLY A 281 7.66 -6.70 14.52
C GLY A 281 8.31 -6.90 13.16
N VAL A 282 7.61 -6.59 12.06
CA VAL A 282 8.23 -6.56 10.73
C VAL A 282 9.14 -5.34 10.65
N PRO A 283 10.44 -5.50 10.32
CA PRO A 283 11.33 -4.36 10.16
C PRO A 283 10.87 -3.46 9.00
N LEU A 284 10.95 -2.15 9.15
CA LEU A 284 10.45 -1.19 8.15
C LEU A 284 11.07 -1.40 6.77
N GLU A 285 12.35 -1.76 6.72
CA GLU A 285 13.08 -2.08 5.49
C GLU A 285 12.49 -3.27 4.73
N ARG A 286 11.71 -4.14 5.40
CA ARG A 286 11.09 -5.34 4.84
C ARG A 286 9.60 -5.16 4.54
N ILE A 287 9.02 -3.97 4.73
CA ILE A 287 7.60 -3.71 4.47
C ILE A 287 7.46 -3.07 3.09
N ASP A 288 6.70 -3.69 2.20
CA ASP A 288 6.27 -3.08 0.94
C ASP A 288 4.88 -2.44 1.15
N SER A 289 4.80 -1.12 1.02
CA SER A 289 3.56 -0.37 1.25
C SER A 289 2.58 -0.44 0.08
N CYS A 290 3.02 -0.85 -1.12
CA CYS A 290 2.28 -0.77 -2.37
C CYS A 290 1.75 0.63 -2.72
N SER A 291 2.24 1.69 -2.06
CA SER A 291 1.60 3.01 -2.14
C SER A 291 1.79 3.72 -3.49
N PRO A 292 2.99 3.76 -4.11
CA PRO A 292 3.24 4.59 -5.29
C PRO A 292 2.57 4.08 -6.57
N MET A 293 1.24 4.24 -6.67
CA MET A 293 0.44 3.75 -7.80
C MET A 293 -0.14 4.90 -8.62
N MET A 294 0.48 5.16 -9.78
CA MET A 294 0.14 6.24 -10.71
C MET A 294 -0.48 5.65 -11.97
N GLY A 295 -1.79 5.36 -11.94
CA GLY A 295 -2.48 4.72 -13.04
C GLY A 295 -3.76 5.44 -13.45
N ASN A 296 -4.16 5.27 -14.70
CA ASN A 296 -5.47 5.65 -15.21
C ASN A 296 -6.40 4.43 -15.33
N THR A 297 -6.28 3.49 -14.39
CA THR A 297 -7.09 2.26 -14.35
C THR A 297 -7.88 2.17 -13.03
N ALA A 298 -8.85 1.26 -13.00
CA ALA A 298 -9.71 1.04 -11.84
C ALA A 298 -8.96 0.69 -10.55
N THR A 299 -7.89 -0.12 -10.62
CA THR A 299 -7.09 -0.48 -9.42
C THR A 299 -6.47 0.75 -8.76
N ALA A 300 -6.03 1.74 -9.55
CA ALA A 300 -5.51 3.02 -9.06
C ALA A 300 -6.59 4.09 -8.84
N TYR A 301 -7.88 3.73 -8.88
CA TYR A 301 -9.02 4.67 -8.83
C TYR A 301 -8.93 5.82 -9.84
N TRP A 302 -8.29 5.58 -10.99
CA TRP A 302 -7.98 6.58 -12.01
C TRP A 302 -7.26 7.82 -11.43
N ARG A 303 -6.33 7.60 -10.49
CA ARG A 303 -5.54 8.66 -9.82
C ARG A 303 -4.75 9.51 -10.78
N LYS A 304 -4.21 8.92 -11.85
CA LYS A 304 -3.18 9.54 -12.69
C LYS A 304 -2.06 10.10 -11.81
N THR A 305 -1.85 11.41 -11.82
CA THR A 305 -0.84 12.12 -11.03
C THR A 305 -1.43 12.89 -9.83
N THR A 306 -2.72 12.78 -9.52
CA THR A 306 -3.28 13.57 -8.42
C THR A 306 -2.60 13.24 -7.09
N GLY A 307 -1.98 14.24 -6.45
CA GLY A 307 -1.32 14.09 -5.15
C GLY A 307 -0.11 13.15 -5.15
N TRP A 308 0.52 12.90 -6.31
CA TRP A 308 1.52 11.83 -6.45
C TRP A 308 2.83 12.09 -5.69
N LYS A 309 3.25 13.35 -5.52
CA LYS A 309 4.51 13.68 -4.83
C LYS A 309 4.43 13.33 -3.36
N GLY A 310 3.30 13.68 -2.71
CA GLY A 310 3.05 13.32 -1.32
C GLY A 310 3.09 11.80 -1.09
N MET A 311 2.42 11.03 -1.96
CA MET A 311 2.43 9.57 -1.94
C MET A 311 3.85 8.98 -2.07
N VAL A 312 4.65 9.48 -3.02
CA VAL A 312 6.04 9.02 -3.20
C VAL A 312 6.90 9.36 -1.98
N LEU A 313 6.76 10.57 -1.42
CA LEU A 313 7.50 10.97 -0.22
C LEU A 313 7.14 10.11 0.99
N LEU A 314 5.87 9.75 1.17
CA LEU A 314 5.43 8.84 2.22
C LEU A 314 6.03 7.45 2.04
N ASN A 315 6.02 6.91 0.80
CA ASN A 315 6.65 5.62 0.51
C ASN A 315 8.14 5.58 0.92
N PHE A 316 8.91 6.61 0.56
CA PHE A 316 10.31 6.69 1.00
C PHE A 316 10.44 6.89 2.51
N ALA A 317 9.56 7.68 3.12
CA ALA A 317 9.57 7.91 4.56
C ALA A 317 9.23 6.65 5.38
N HIS A 318 8.51 5.69 4.81
CA HIS A 318 8.19 4.41 5.47
C HIS A 318 9.43 3.58 5.80
N GLY A 319 10.55 3.81 5.12
CA GLY A 319 11.82 3.12 5.40
C GLY A 319 12.05 1.84 4.61
N SER A 320 11.16 1.49 3.67
CA SER A 320 11.28 0.27 2.88
C SER A 320 12.56 0.24 2.04
N TRP A 321 13.21 -0.92 1.97
CA TRP A 321 14.25 -1.18 0.97
C TRP A 321 13.66 -1.72 -0.33
N MET A 322 12.35 -2.00 -0.37
CA MET A 322 11.62 -2.38 -1.58
C MET A 322 10.74 -1.22 -2.05
N ASN A 323 11.34 -0.24 -2.74
CA ASN A 323 10.60 0.93 -3.21
C ASN A 323 9.95 0.63 -4.55
N VAL A 324 8.72 0.11 -4.52
CA VAL A 324 7.97 -0.29 -5.72
C VAL A 324 7.11 0.86 -6.25
N PHE A 325 7.27 1.15 -7.54
CA PHE A 325 6.50 2.13 -8.29
C PHE A 325 5.60 1.40 -9.30
N TYR A 326 4.32 1.73 -9.27
CA TYR A 326 3.29 1.13 -10.10
C TYR A 326 2.70 2.14 -11.06
N GLY A 327 2.22 1.64 -12.18
CA GLY A 327 1.36 2.40 -13.08
C GLY A 327 2.03 2.85 -14.37
N ASP A 328 1.43 3.84 -15.01
CA ASP A 328 1.83 4.36 -16.32
C ASP A 328 2.84 5.51 -16.15
N LEU A 329 4.10 5.23 -16.45
CA LEU A 329 5.20 6.20 -16.33
C LEU A 329 5.12 7.34 -17.36
N GLN A 330 4.33 7.20 -18.44
CA GLN A 330 4.08 8.28 -19.40
C GLN A 330 3.38 9.48 -18.76
N LEU A 331 2.73 9.28 -17.61
CA LEU A 331 2.09 10.33 -16.85
C LEU A 331 3.09 11.32 -16.22
N LEU A 332 4.37 10.93 -16.09
CA LEU A 332 5.41 11.76 -15.50
C LEU A 332 6.14 12.57 -16.57
N THR A 333 6.15 13.88 -16.41
CA THR A 333 6.93 14.77 -17.26
C THR A 333 8.43 14.69 -16.94
N ASP A 334 9.29 15.29 -17.78
CA ASP A 334 10.71 15.42 -17.46
C ASP A 334 10.99 16.24 -16.18
N ALA A 335 10.11 17.20 -15.87
CA ALA A 335 10.21 17.95 -14.62
C ALA A 335 9.90 17.07 -13.41
N ASP A 336 8.91 16.18 -13.54
CA ASP A 336 8.57 15.19 -12.53
C ASP A 336 9.70 14.17 -12.35
N ALA A 337 10.33 13.74 -13.45
CA ALA A 337 11.50 12.86 -13.42
C ALA A 337 12.65 13.47 -12.63
N ARG A 338 13.02 14.72 -12.94
CA ARG A 338 14.06 15.46 -12.21
C ARG A 338 13.70 15.70 -10.75
N TRP A 339 12.41 15.87 -10.44
CA TRP A 339 11.95 15.96 -9.07
C TRP A 339 12.11 14.62 -8.34
N LEU A 340 11.67 13.51 -8.93
CA LEU A 340 11.82 12.17 -8.37
C LEU A 340 13.29 11.79 -8.16
N ALA A 341 14.17 12.16 -9.08
CA ALA A 341 15.61 11.96 -8.94
C ALA A 341 16.17 12.69 -7.70
N ARG A 342 15.71 13.92 -7.41
CA ARG A 342 16.11 14.64 -6.18
C ARG A 342 15.59 13.95 -4.92
N VAL A 343 14.36 13.44 -4.95
CA VAL A 343 13.79 12.67 -3.83
C VAL A 343 14.63 11.42 -3.58
N GLN A 344 14.94 10.65 -4.62
CA GLN A 344 15.78 9.47 -4.53
C GLN A 344 17.20 9.78 -4.02
N HIS A 345 17.79 10.89 -4.47
CA HIS A 345 19.10 11.36 -3.99
C HIS A 345 19.08 11.69 -2.49
N LEU A 346 17.98 12.28 -1.99
CA LEU A 346 17.79 12.55 -0.57
C LEU A 346 17.61 11.26 0.23
N TYR A 347 16.70 10.39 -0.20
CA TYR A 347 16.23 9.27 0.61
C TYR A 347 17.07 7.99 0.51
N PHE A 348 17.68 7.64 -0.62
CA PHE A 348 18.44 6.38 -0.69
C PHE A 348 19.61 6.30 0.31
N PRO A 349 20.41 7.35 0.52
CA PRO A 349 21.43 7.32 1.57
C PRO A 349 20.84 7.17 2.99
N LEU A 350 19.68 7.79 3.25
CA LEU A 350 18.97 7.68 4.52
C LEU A 350 18.41 6.27 4.74
N LEU A 351 17.84 5.66 3.70
CA LEU A 351 17.34 4.29 3.72
C LEU A 351 18.49 3.29 3.93
N ALA A 352 19.61 3.48 3.24
CA ALA A 352 20.79 2.64 3.36
C ALA A 352 21.43 2.72 4.76
N ALA A 353 21.23 3.84 5.49
CA ALA A 353 21.63 3.93 6.89
C ALA A 353 20.78 3.05 7.82
N GLY A 354 19.60 2.58 7.39
CA GLY A 354 18.74 1.66 8.15
C GLY A 354 18.15 2.27 9.42
N ARG A 355 18.09 3.60 9.52
CA ARG A 355 17.70 4.33 10.73
C ARG A 355 16.41 5.13 10.50
N VAL A 356 15.33 4.42 10.23
CA VAL A 356 13.99 4.98 10.06
C VAL A 356 13.11 4.60 11.24
N TYR A 357 12.40 5.58 11.79
CA TYR A 357 11.60 5.41 13.00
C TYR A 357 10.23 6.06 12.82
N PRO A 358 9.13 5.36 13.11
CA PRO A 358 7.83 5.97 13.07
C PRO A 358 7.55 6.68 14.41
N PHE A 359 6.84 7.80 14.41
CA PHE A 359 6.53 8.59 15.61
C PHE A 359 5.11 9.14 15.63
N GLY A 360 4.68 9.64 16.79
CA GLY A 360 3.33 10.18 16.98
C GLY A 360 2.27 9.08 17.06
N GLY A 361 1.03 9.45 16.74
CA GLY A 361 -0.15 8.60 16.91
C GLY A 361 -0.38 7.56 15.81
N VAL A 362 -1.54 6.92 15.84
CA VAL A 362 -1.95 5.91 14.85
C VAL A 362 -2.71 6.58 13.69
N PRO A 363 -2.30 6.40 12.41
CA PRO A 363 -2.94 7.08 11.29
C PRO A 363 -4.46 6.84 11.19
N GLY A 364 -4.89 5.59 11.40
CA GLY A 364 -6.30 5.19 11.39
C GLY A 364 -7.15 5.79 12.52
N GLU A 365 -6.53 6.29 13.59
CA GLU A 365 -7.21 6.91 14.73
C GLU A 365 -7.37 8.43 14.58
N ARG A 366 -6.90 9.00 13.46
CA ARG A 366 -6.90 10.44 13.16
C ARG A 366 -5.97 11.26 14.05
N GLU A 367 -4.93 10.64 14.58
CA GLU A 367 -3.91 11.31 15.38
C GLU A 367 -2.75 11.77 14.50
N PRO A 368 -2.13 12.95 14.74
CA PRO A 368 -0.93 13.34 14.02
C PRO A 368 0.23 12.36 14.24
N TYR A 369 0.96 12.06 13.16
CA TYR A 369 2.03 11.06 13.15
C TYR A 369 3.13 11.44 12.15
N GLY A 370 4.17 10.60 12.08
CA GLY A 370 5.14 10.70 11.02
C GLY A 370 6.20 9.62 11.04
N PHE A 371 7.21 9.82 10.21
CA PHE A 371 8.40 8.98 10.11
C PHE A 371 9.65 9.86 10.09
N ALA A 372 10.70 9.41 10.79
CA ALA A 372 11.98 10.10 10.90
C ALA A 372 13.08 9.19 10.34
N ALA A 373 13.76 9.65 9.30
CA ALA A 373 14.93 8.99 8.72
C ALA A 373 16.20 9.73 9.13
N LEU A 374 17.19 9.00 9.64
CA LEU A 374 18.41 9.57 10.20
C LEU A 374 19.64 9.12 9.42
N ASP A 375 20.64 9.98 9.38
CA ASP A 375 22.02 9.60 9.10
C ASP A 375 22.97 10.21 10.15
N ARG A 376 24.27 10.26 9.87
CA ARG A 376 25.28 10.83 10.77
C ARG A 376 25.30 12.36 10.77
N ASP A 377 24.73 12.99 9.75
CA ASP A 377 24.88 14.41 9.43
C ASP A 377 23.55 15.18 9.59
N GLY A 378 22.43 14.48 9.85
CA GLY A 378 21.13 15.11 10.06
C GLY A 378 19.97 14.12 10.10
N ALA A 379 18.76 14.67 9.92
CA ALA A 379 17.52 13.91 9.90
C ALA A 379 16.53 14.50 8.88
N VAL A 380 15.65 13.65 8.36
CA VAL A 380 14.48 14.05 7.57
C VAL A 380 13.23 13.48 8.23
N TYR A 381 12.27 14.35 8.54
CA TYR A 381 11.00 14.01 9.13
C TYR A 381 9.89 14.21 8.09
N THR A 382 9.02 13.22 7.92
CA THR A 382 7.76 13.38 7.21
C THR A 382 6.63 13.33 8.23
N ALA A 383 5.90 14.43 8.40
CA ALA A 383 4.81 14.55 9.37
C ALA A 383 3.47 14.72 8.66
N VAL A 384 2.41 14.12 9.22
CA VAL A 384 1.05 14.11 8.66
C VAL A 384 0.05 14.43 9.75
N ASN A 385 -0.89 15.32 9.44
CA ASN A 385 -2.07 15.60 10.25
C ASN A 385 -3.31 15.02 9.55
N PRO A 386 -3.83 13.86 9.97
CA PRO A 386 -5.04 13.26 9.38
C PRO A 386 -6.36 13.92 9.85
N GLY A 387 -6.30 14.88 10.77
CA GLY A 387 -7.48 15.46 11.42
C GLY A 387 -8.20 16.54 10.60
N GLN A 388 -9.42 16.87 11.03
CA GLN A 388 -10.24 17.99 10.54
C GLN A 388 -9.99 19.25 11.38
N GLY A 389 -8.72 19.60 11.59
CA GLY A 389 -8.27 20.69 12.45
C GLY A 389 -6.80 21.04 12.21
N VAL A 390 -6.39 22.25 12.59
CA VAL A 390 -4.95 22.59 12.66
C VAL A 390 -4.34 21.87 13.86
N ALA A 391 -3.20 21.22 13.65
CA ALA A 391 -2.51 20.47 14.70
C ALA A 391 -1.04 20.89 14.80
N LYS A 392 -0.56 21.03 16.03
CA LYS A 392 0.87 21.16 16.33
C LYS A 392 1.44 19.76 16.58
N VAL A 393 2.39 19.36 15.74
CA VAL A 393 3.04 18.05 15.80
C VAL A 393 4.42 18.21 16.42
N LYS A 394 4.72 17.42 17.45
CA LYS A 394 6.06 17.34 18.04
C LYS A 394 6.91 16.38 17.21
N LEU A 395 8.09 16.83 16.80
CA LEU A 395 9.10 16.03 16.13
C LEU A 395 10.07 15.51 17.21
N PRO A 396 10.02 14.22 17.59
CA PRO A 396 10.84 13.72 18.68
C PRO A 396 12.26 13.40 18.20
N GLN A 397 13.24 13.53 19.09
CA GLN A 397 14.51 12.81 18.90
C GLN A 397 14.24 11.32 19.01
N VAL A 398 14.47 10.59 17.93
CA VAL A 398 14.12 9.15 17.80
C VAL A 398 15.30 8.22 18.11
N ALA A 399 16.52 8.76 18.24
CA ALA A 399 17.70 8.00 18.63
C ALA A 399 18.61 8.81 19.57
N ARG A 400 19.27 8.14 20.52
CA ARG A 400 20.20 8.78 21.48
C ARG A 400 21.40 9.47 20.80
N SER A 401 21.82 8.96 19.66
CA SER A 401 22.94 9.52 18.87
C SER A 401 22.51 10.66 17.95
N GLN A 402 21.23 11.05 17.96
CA GLN A 402 20.72 12.12 17.15
C GLN A 402 21.02 13.48 17.79
N SER A 403 21.53 14.42 17.00
CA SER A 403 21.69 15.81 17.42
C SER A 403 20.35 16.49 17.73
N PRO A 404 20.33 17.49 18.62
CA PRO A 404 19.15 18.31 18.86
C PRO A 404 18.54 18.94 17.59
N LEU A 405 17.22 19.05 17.59
CA LEU A 405 16.41 19.56 16.48
C LEU A 405 16.27 21.07 16.57
N ASP A 406 17.36 21.81 16.32
CA ASP A 406 17.39 23.25 16.58
C ASP A 406 17.17 24.10 15.32
N ARG A 407 17.77 23.71 14.18
CA ARG A 407 17.68 24.43 12.90
C ARG A 407 17.13 23.52 11.81
N GLY A 408 15.81 23.52 11.66
CA GLY A 408 15.12 22.77 10.61
C GLY A 408 14.66 23.64 9.44
N ARG A 409 14.31 23.00 8.33
CA ARG A 409 13.69 23.63 7.16
C ARG A 409 12.56 22.74 6.64
N VAL A 410 11.41 23.34 6.32
CA VAL A 410 10.37 22.65 5.55
C VAL A 410 10.87 22.48 4.11
N LEU A 411 11.02 21.23 3.69
CA LEU A 411 11.50 20.83 2.36
C LEU A 411 10.33 20.58 1.39
N PHE A 412 9.18 20.17 1.92
CA PHE A 412 7.98 19.92 1.14
C PHE A 412 6.73 20.22 1.96
N HIS A 413 5.67 20.70 1.32
CA HIS A 413 4.34 20.74 1.91
C HIS A 413 3.24 20.77 0.83
N ASP A 414 2.01 20.46 1.22
CA ASP A 414 0.83 20.68 0.37
C ASP A 414 0.51 22.18 0.24
N ALA A 415 -0.10 22.61 -0.87
CA ALA A 415 -0.46 24.01 -1.10
C ALA A 415 -1.55 24.52 -0.14
N GLY A 416 -1.74 25.84 -0.07
CA GLY A 416 -2.72 26.48 0.81
C GLY A 416 -2.13 26.84 2.17
N PHE A 417 -2.56 26.17 3.24
CA PHE A 417 -2.01 26.35 4.59
C PHE A 417 -0.48 26.23 4.58
N ARG A 418 0.23 27.24 5.07
CA ARG A 418 1.69 27.21 5.17
C ARG A 418 2.10 26.60 6.52
N PRO A 419 2.81 25.45 6.52
CA PRO A 419 3.31 24.90 7.78
C PRO A 419 4.25 25.87 8.49
N ASP A 420 4.14 25.94 9.81
CA ASP A 420 5.01 26.76 10.66
C ASP A 420 5.92 25.87 11.50
N LEU A 421 7.23 25.95 11.24
CA LEU A 421 8.25 25.16 11.92
C LEU A 421 8.91 26.00 13.02
N ALA A 422 8.74 25.59 14.27
CA ALA A 422 9.32 26.24 15.43
C ALA A 422 10.13 25.21 16.25
N GLY A 423 11.46 25.22 16.06
CA GLY A 423 12.36 24.25 16.69
C GLY A 423 12.03 22.82 16.27
N ASP A 424 11.61 22.02 17.26
CA ASP A 424 11.26 20.60 17.09
C ASP A 424 9.75 20.38 16.96
N SER A 425 9.01 21.39 16.49
CA SER A 425 7.57 21.28 16.29
C SER A 425 7.10 21.95 15.02
N ILE A 426 6.20 21.28 14.31
CA ILE A 426 5.60 21.75 13.06
C ILE A 426 4.08 21.90 13.23
N THR A 427 3.53 23.04 12.82
CA THR A 427 2.08 23.24 12.75
C THR A 427 1.60 22.86 11.35
N LEU A 428 0.60 21.98 11.27
CA LEU A 428 0.00 21.48 10.02
C LEU A 428 -1.49 21.80 9.97
N GLY A 429 -1.99 22.18 8.80
CA GLY A 429 -3.41 22.28 8.51
C GLY A 429 -4.11 20.92 8.46
N PRO A 430 -5.43 20.89 8.28
CA PRO A 430 -6.18 19.63 8.22
C PRO A 430 -5.77 18.79 7.02
N GLU A 431 -5.63 17.48 7.20
CA GLU A 431 -5.24 16.52 6.15
C GLU A 431 -3.86 16.78 5.50
N GLN A 432 -3.07 17.70 6.07
CA GLN A 432 -1.82 18.16 5.48
C GLN A 432 -0.65 17.25 5.85
N MET A 433 0.29 17.10 4.91
CA MET A 433 1.63 16.59 5.19
C MET A 433 2.73 17.62 4.93
N ALA A 434 3.88 17.43 5.59
CA ALA A 434 5.10 18.17 5.32
C ALA A 434 6.34 17.29 5.49
N VAL A 435 7.41 17.63 4.76
CA VAL A 435 8.75 17.06 4.96
C VAL A 435 9.66 18.14 5.55
N ILE A 436 10.40 17.80 6.59
CA ILE A 436 11.27 18.70 7.35
C ILE A 436 12.68 18.11 7.39
N GLY A 437 13.67 18.88 6.94
CA GLY A 437 15.08 18.53 7.04
C GLY A 437 15.73 19.20 8.24
N PHE A 438 16.67 18.50 8.88
CA PHE A 438 17.52 18.99 9.96
C PHE A 438 18.99 18.67 9.66
N GLY A 439 19.92 19.45 10.24
CA GLY A 439 21.35 19.28 10.00
C GLY A 439 21.70 19.55 8.54
N ARG A 440 22.46 18.64 7.90
CA ARG A 440 22.82 18.78 6.47
C ARG A 440 21.64 18.84 5.51
N HIS A 441 20.48 18.33 5.92
CA HIS A 441 19.28 18.25 5.09
C HIS A 441 18.45 19.54 5.14
N ALA A 442 18.79 20.48 6.04
CA ALA A 442 18.10 21.76 6.18
C ALA A 442 18.63 22.82 5.20
N THR A 443 18.76 22.49 3.91
CA THR A 443 19.34 23.39 2.90
C THR A 443 18.37 23.65 1.74
N THR A 444 18.62 24.69 0.96
CA THR A 444 17.87 24.97 -0.28
C THR A 444 18.11 23.92 -1.36
N ALA A 445 19.23 23.21 -1.34
CA ALA A 445 19.51 22.10 -2.26
C ALA A 445 18.60 20.89 -1.99
N SER A 446 18.12 20.74 -0.76
CA SER A 446 17.17 19.70 -0.34
C SER A 446 15.71 20.09 -0.53
N ASP A 447 15.42 21.25 -1.14
CA ASP A 447 14.05 21.73 -1.36
C ASP A 447 13.31 20.88 -2.41
N LEU A 448 12.15 20.36 -2.02
CA LEU A 448 11.30 19.49 -2.82
C LEU A 448 10.00 20.21 -3.25
N GLY A 449 9.81 21.47 -2.84
CA GLY A 449 8.73 22.34 -3.30
C GLY A 449 7.35 21.99 -2.74
N THR A 450 6.31 22.30 -3.52
CA THR A 450 4.90 22.22 -3.05
C THR A 450 4.08 21.27 -3.93
N GLN A 451 3.17 20.52 -3.33
CA GLN A 451 2.10 19.80 -4.05
C GLN A 451 0.95 20.78 -4.34
N SER A 452 0.72 21.10 -5.62
CA SER A 452 -0.21 22.16 -6.02
C SER A 452 -1.67 21.73 -6.17
N ASP A 453 -1.93 20.44 -6.36
CA ASP A 453 -3.27 19.86 -6.61
C ASP A 453 -3.93 19.28 -5.34
N ILE A 454 -3.25 19.34 -4.20
CA ILE A 454 -3.84 19.18 -2.87
C ILE A 454 -3.75 20.53 -2.18
N VAL A 455 -4.89 21.18 -1.97
CA VAL A 455 -4.96 22.53 -1.41
C VAL A 455 -5.61 22.48 -0.03
N ILE A 456 -4.81 22.80 0.99
CA ILE A 456 -5.20 22.76 2.39
C ILE A 456 -5.84 24.10 2.78
N PRO A 457 -7.03 24.10 3.41
CA PRO A 457 -7.68 25.33 3.84
C PRO A 457 -6.88 26.04 4.94
N ARG A 458 -6.97 27.38 5.00
CA ARG A 458 -6.29 28.18 6.05
C ARG A 458 -6.76 27.86 7.46
N ASN A 459 -8.06 27.57 7.60
CA ASN A 459 -8.67 27.26 8.88
C ASN A 459 -9.85 26.33 8.68
N ILE A 460 -10.10 25.49 9.69
CA ILE A 460 -11.28 24.66 9.80
C ILE A 460 -11.69 24.62 11.28
N SER A 461 -12.99 24.82 11.55
CA SER A 461 -13.53 24.76 12.90
C SER A 461 -14.85 24.00 12.93
N PRO A 462 -15.16 23.24 13.99
CA PRO A 462 -16.45 22.57 14.12
C PRO A 462 -17.61 23.56 14.00
N LEU A 463 -18.67 23.13 13.32
CA LEU A 463 -19.91 23.87 13.17
C LEU A 463 -21.04 23.06 13.81
N ALA A 464 -21.76 23.68 14.75
CA ALA A 464 -22.83 22.99 15.47
C ALA A 464 -23.99 22.64 14.54
N LEU A 465 -24.46 21.40 14.63
CA LEU A 465 -25.64 20.92 13.93
C LEU A 465 -26.85 20.96 14.87
N ASP A 466 -27.95 21.55 14.41
CA ASP A 466 -29.22 21.64 15.12
C ASP A 466 -30.17 20.54 14.66
N GLY A 467 -30.98 20.00 15.58
CA GLY A 467 -32.08 19.08 15.23
C GLY A 467 -31.63 17.76 14.59
N VAL A 468 -30.45 17.24 14.95
CA VAL A 468 -29.91 16.00 14.38
C VAL A 468 -30.88 14.83 14.63
N THR A 469 -31.44 14.29 13.55
CA THR A 469 -32.43 13.21 13.59
C THR A 469 -31.97 12.05 12.72
N ALA A 470 -31.96 10.84 13.29
CA ALA A 470 -31.68 9.61 12.56
C ALA A 470 -32.93 9.15 11.80
N GLU A 471 -32.75 8.82 10.52
CA GLU A 471 -33.74 8.21 9.64
C GLU A 471 -33.19 6.83 9.19
N PRO A 472 -34.00 5.90 8.69
CA PRO A 472 -33.48 4.68 8.07
C PRO A 472 -32.48 5.00 6.95
N ASN A 473 -31.23 4.55 7.10
CA ASN A 473 -30.11 4.85 6.21
C ASN A 473 -29.92 6.35 5.88
N ALA A 474 -30.32 7.24 6.79
CA ALA A 474 -30.20 8.68 6.61
C ALA A 474 -30.01 9.40 7.96
N THR A 475 -29.46 10.61 7.89
CA THR A 475 -29.41 11.54 9.02
C THR A 475 -29.73 12.93 8.50
N ARG A 476 -30.64 13.61 9.19
CA ARG A 476 -31.03 14.98 8.89
C ARG A 476 -30.54 15.89 10.00
N ALA A 477 -30.10 17.08 9.64
CA ALA A 477 -29.75 18.14 10.57
C ALA A 477 -29.97 19.50 9.90
N SER A 478 -29.89 20.56 10.69
CA SER A 478 -29.84 21.93 10.19
C SER A 478 -28.59 22.64 10.68
N VAL A 479 -28.18 23.69 9.99
CA VAL A 479 -27.03 24.50 10.38
C VAL A 479 -27.23 25.96 10.00
N ARG A 480 -26.73 26.88 10.81
CA ARG A 480 -26.70 28.31 10.48
C ARG A 480 -25.55 28.58 9.53
N ALA A 481 -25.86 29.15 8.37
CA ALA A 481 -24.87 29.40 7.35
C ALA A 481 -23.86 30.48 7.80
N PRO A 482 -22.54 30.22 7.74
CA PRO A 482 -21.53 31.20 8.14
C PRO A 482 -21.46 32.37 7.14
N SER A 483 -20.79 33.46 7.53
CA SER A 483 -20.69 34.68 6.73
C SER A 483 -19.84 34.55 5.46
N GLY A 484 -19.04 33.50 5.33
CA GLY A 484 -18.17 33.26 4.18
C GLY A 484 -17.51 31.89 4.23
N GLY A 485 -16.64 31.58 3.26
CA GLY A 485 -15.93 30.30 3.16
C GLY A 485 -16.81 29.15 2.67
N ARG A 486 -16.65 27.97 3.28
CA ARG A 486 -17.37 26.73 2.94
C ARG A 486 -17.91 26.04 4.18
N ILE A 487 -18.96 25.24 4.02
CA ILE A 487 -19.39 24.25 5.02
C ILE A 487 -18.93 22.89 4.53
N ARG A 488 -18.05 22.23 5.28
CA ARG A 488 -17.66 20.84 5.06
C ARG A 488 -18.55 19.91 5.87
N LEU A 489 -19.19 18.97 5.19
CA LEU A 489 -20.01 17.91 5.76
C LEU A 489 -19.22 16.61 5.76
N VAL A 490 -19.17 15.93 6.89
CA VAL A 490 -18.51 14.64 7.05
C VAL A 490 -19.54 13.61 7.49
N LEU A 491 -19.83 12.66 6.60
CA LEU A 491 -20.68 11.51 6.84
C LEU A 491 -19.82 10.29 7.14
N ARG A 492 -20.17 9.52 8.17
CA ARG A 492 -19.62 8.19 8.43
C ARG A 492 -20.73 7.17 8.53
N GLN A 493 -20.48 5.97 8.02
CA GLN A 493 -21.43 4.88 8.10
C GLN A 493 -20.87 3.72 8.94
N TYR A 494 -21.75 3.11 9.71
CA TYR A 494 -21.44 2.04 10.63
C TYR A 494 -22.43 0.89 10.47
N ALA A 495 -21.94 -0.32 10.60
CA ALA A 495 -22.75 -1.52 10.71
C ALA A 495 -23.38 -1.60 12.12
N ALA A 496 -24.32 -2.54 12.29
CA ALA A 496 -25.01 -2.76 13.56
C ALA A 496 -24.07 -3.09 14.74
N ASN A 497 -22.89 -3.64 14.47
CA ASN A 497 -21.86 -3.93 15.47
C ASN A 497 -20.98 -2.71 15.82
N GLY A 498 -21.26 -1.52 15.25
CA GLY A 498 -20.50 -0.29 15.47
C GLY A 498 -19.21 -0.18 14.67
N GLU A 499 -18.86 -1.15 13.83
CA GLU A 499 -17.70 -1.06 12.94
C GLU A 499 -18.01 -0.24 11.68
N PRO A 500 -17.03 0.48 11.11
CA PRO A 500 -17.22 1.17 9.84
C PRO A 500 -17.70 0.21 8.75
N TRP A 501 -18.85 0.51 8.14
CA TRP A 501 -19.39 -0.27 7.03
C TRP A 501 -18.80 0.24 5.72
N ARG A 502 -18.23 -0.62 4.87
CA ARG A 502 -17.60 -0.17 3.63
C ARG A 502 -18.46 -0.49 2.41
N SER A 503 -19.24 0.50 1.96
CA SER A 503 -20.04 0.38 0.73
C SER A 503 -19.17 0.28 -0.51
N ARG A 504 -19.54 -0.60 -1.44
CA ARG A 504 -18.78 -0.92 -2.66
C ARG A 504 -19.48 -0.52 -3.96
N GLY A 505 -20.71 0.01 -3.86
CA GLY A 505 -21.52 0.35 -5.03
C GLY A 505 -22.09 -0.87 -5.78
N GLY A 506 -22.25 -2.01 -5.11
CA GLY A 506 -22.74 -3.27 -5.71
C GLY A 506 -21.66 -4.34 -5.89
N GLU A 507 -22.03 -5.45 -6.53
CA GLU A 507 -21.14 -6.57 -6.84
C GLU A 507 -20.50 -6.44 -8.23
N LYS A 508 -19.44 -7.22 -8.51
CA LYS A 508 -18.92 -7.30 -9.88
C LYS A 508 -19.98 -7.99 -10.78
N PRO A 509 -20.16 -7.57 -12.05
CA PRO A 509 -19.41 -6.52 -12.76
C PRO A 509 -20.01 -5.11 -12.61
N VAL A 510 -21.19 -4.95 -12.00
CA VAL A 510 -21.93 -3.68 -11.93
C VAL A 510 -21.61 -2.96 -10.61
N ARG A 511 -20.55 -2.15 -10.62
CA ARG A 511 -20.25 -1.23 -9.52
C ARG A 511 -20.58 0.21 -9.91
N VAL A 512 -21.52 0.81 -9.20
CA VAL A 512 -21.79 2.25 -9.32
C VAL A 512 -20.74 3.06 -8.58
N SER A 513 -20.65 4.33 -8.96
CA SER A 513 -19.81 5.29 -8.27
C SER A 513 -20.39 5.61 -6.89
N LEU A 514 -19.53 5.88 -5.90
CA LEU A 514 -19.96 5.99 -4.50
C LEU A 514 -20.75 7.27 -4.17
N ASP A 515 -20.73 8.29 -5.02
CA ASP A 515 -21.66 9.43 -4.92
C ASP A 515 -23.12 8.99 -5.11
N GLN A 516 -23.36 7.89 -5.82
CA GLN A 516 -24.70 7.31 -5.94
C GLN A 516 -25.11 6.51 -4.71
N VAL A 517 -24.17 6.16 -3.84
CA VAL A 517 -24.45 5.44 -2.59
C VAL A 517 -24.51 6.41 -1.42
N LEU A 518 -23.45 7.19 -1.21
CA LEU A 518 -23.30 8.12 -0.10
C LEU A 518 -23.57 9.54 -0.59
N ARG A 519 -24.72 10.08 -0.21
CA ARG A 519 -25.31 11.30 -0.78
C ARG A 519 -25.48 12.40 0.26
N PHE A 520 -25.32 13.63 -0.17
CA PHE A 520 -25.70 14.84 0.55
C PHE A 520 -26.78 15.58 -0.24
N ASP A 521 -27.87 15.95 0.43
CA ASP A 521 -28.85 16.92 -0.04
C ASP A 521 -28.82 18.11 0.93
N VAL A 522 -28.43 19.28 0.44
CA VAL A 522 -28.33 20.50 1.24
C VAL A 522 -29.27 21.53 0.64
N ARG A 523 -30.14 22.14 1.46
CA ARG A 523 -31.19 23.05 0.99
C ARG A 523 -31.23 24.36 1.78
N SER A 524 -31.47 25.45 1.07
CA SER A 524 -31.86 26.77 1.60
C SER A 524 -33.34 26.97 1.22
N GLY A 525 -34.24 26.76 2.19
CA GLY A 525 -35.68 26.60 1.90
C GLY A 525 -35.92 25.49 0.87
N GLU A 526 -36.56 25.83 -0.25
CA GLU A 526 -36.83 24.89 -1.34
C GLU A 526 -35.66 24.68 -2.30
N ARG A 527 -34.62 25.51 -2.24
CA ARG A 527 -33.51 25.50 -3.18
C ARG A 527 -32.43 24.50 -2.76
N THR A 528 -32.12 23.52 -3.62
CA THR A 528 -30.98 22.63 -3.43
C THR A 528 -29.67 23.35 -3.74
N LEU A 529 -28.69 23.21 -2.85
CA LEU A 529 -27.36 23.77 -2.98
C LEU A 529 -26.39 22.73 -3.58
N PRO A 530 -25.45 23.15 -4.45
CA PRO A 530 -24.44 22.24 -4.96
C PRO A 530 -23.48 21.79 -3.85
N VAL A 531 -23.16 20.50 -3.83
CA VAL A 531 -22.18 19.91 -2.91
C VAL A 531 -21.00 19.39 -3.73
N GLU A 532 -19.81 19.96 -3.52
CA GLU A 532 -18.57 19.47 -4.10
C GLU A 532 -18.10 18.21 -3.36
N ILE A 533 -17.73 17.17 -4.09
CA ILE A 533 -17.31 15.88 -3.54
C ILE A 533 -16.13 15.30 -4.34
N GLN A 534 -15.30 14.47 -3.71
CA GLN A 534 -14.22 13.73 -4.40
C GLN A 534 -14.35 12.20 -4.35
N HIS A 535 -15.34 11.69 -3.62
CA HIS A 535 -15.64 10.26 -3.52
C HIS A 535 -16.54 9.75 -4.67
N ASN A 536 -16.80 10.55 -5.70
CA ASN A 536 -17.50 10.18 -6.93
C ASN A 536 -16.66 9.24 -7.82
N ARG A 537 -16.27 8.10 -7.25
CA ARG A 537 -15.43 7.08 -7.86
C ARG A 537 -16.01 5.69 -7.61
N ARG A 538 -15.66 4.74 -8.49
CA ARG A 538 -15.82 3.31 -8.20
C ARG A 538 -14.65 2.86 -7.32
N VAL A 539 -14.96 2.47 -6.08
CA VAL A 539 -13.94 2.09 -5.09
C VAL A 539 -14.06 0.61 -4.81
N TRP A 540 -13.14 -0.20 -5.37
CA TRP A 540 -13.20 -1.65 -5.29
C TRP A 540 -13.09 -2.18 -3.85
N SER A 541 -12.32 -1.49 -2.99
CA SER A 541 -12.13 -1.76 -1.56
C SER A 541 -13.31 -1.29 -0.68
N GLY A 542 -14.22 -0.51 -1.27
CA GLY A 542 -15.33 0.16 -0.59
C GLY A 542 -14.89 1.38 0.24
N LEU A 543 -15.87 2.11 0.78
CA LEU A 543 -15.67 3.34 1.56
C LEU A 543 -16.67 3.42 2.72
N SER A 544 -16.21 3.89 3.88
CA SER A 544 -17.02 3.99 5.10
C SER A 544 -17.45 5.40 5.47
N TRP A 545 -17.23 6.36 4.59
CA TRP A 545 -17.50 7.76 4.82
C TRP A 545 -17.75 8.51 3.52
N ALA A 546 -18.32 9.71 3.60
CA ALA A 546 -18.37 10.67 2.51
C ALA A 546 -18.04 12.06 3.06
N VAL A 547 -17.34 12.87 2.26
CA VAL A 547 -17.06 14.26 2.60
C VAL A 547 -17.53 15.13 1.44
N GLY A 548 -18.23 16.21 1.76
CA GLY A 548 -18.67 17.17 0.76
C GLY A 548 -18.58 18.59 1.28
N GLU A 549 -18.40 19.54 0.38
CA GLU A 549 -18.31 20.97 0.70
C GLU A 549 -19.34 21.79 -0.05
N VAL A 550 -19.97 22.74 0.64
CA VAL A 550 -20.89 23.71 0.05
C VAL A 550 -20.22 25.09 0.16
N SER A 551 -20.22 25.86 -0.93
CA SER A 551 -19.61 27.20 -0.99
C SER A 551 -20.56 28.29 -0.49
N ALA A 552 -20.02 29.29 0.21
CA ALA A 552 -20.77 30.46 0.67
C ALA A 552 -21.40 31.29 -0.45
N THR A 553 -20.91 31.15 -1.68
CA THR A 553 -21.59 31.71 -2.86
C THR A 553 -22.98 31.11 -3.11
N SER A 554 -23.34 30.03 -2.40
CA SER A 554 -24.60 29.31 -2.53
C SER A 554 -25.63 29.68 -1.47
N TRP A 555 -25.32 30.53 -0.49
CA TRP A 555 -26.26 30.90 0.58
C TRP A 555 -26.18 32.37 0.98
N THR A 556 -27.20 32.84 1.69
CA THR A 556 -27.22 34.12 2.40
C THR A 556 -26.69 33.92 3.82
N PRO A 557 -25.71 34.70 4.29
CA PRO A 557 -25.20 34.61 5.66
C PRO A 557 -26.31 34.57 6.73
N GLY A 558 -26.19 33.65 7.68
CA GLY A 558 -27.11 33.49 8.81
C GLY A 558 -28.41 32.76 8.49
N GLU A 559 -28.69 32.41 7.24
CA GLU A 559 -29.85 31.57 6.90
C GLU A 559 -29.69 30.14 7.45
N THR A 560 -30.82 29.46 7.68
CA THR A 560 -30.79 28.05 8.11
C THR A 560 -30.73 27.15 6.89
N LEU A 561 -29.70 26.31 6.81
CA LEU A 561 -29.58 25.27 5.79
C LEU A 561 -30.05 23.94 6.36
N THR A 562 -30.87 23.23 5.62
CA THR A 562 -31.26 21.84 5.94
C THR A 562 -30.30 20.89 5.24
N ILE A 563 -29.77 19.91 5.96
CA ILE A 563 -28.85 18.90 5.45
C ILE A 563 -29.50 17.52 5.65
N ARG A 564 -29.52 16.72 4.59
CA ARG A 564 -29.81 15.29 4.65
C ARG A 564 -28.65 14.51 4.05
N ALA A 565 -27.99 13.73 4.89
CA ALA A 565 -26.96 12.78 4.46
C ALA A 565 -27.58 11.37 4.43
N SER A 566 -27.36 10.60 3.37
CA SER A 566 -27.99 9.28 3.22
C SER A 566 -27.10 8.25 2.56
N SER A 567 -27.37 6.98 2.85
CA SER A 567 -26.75 5.82 2.22
C SER A 567 -27.80 5.03 1.43
N ALA A 568 -27.51 4.71 0.17
CA ALA A 568 -28.30 3.79 -0.65
C ALA A 568 -27.76 2.35 -0.57
N ASP A 569 -26.94 2.03 0.44
CA ASP A 569 -26.48 0.67 0.66
C ASP A 569 -27.67 -0.26 0.97
N PRO A 570 -27.73 -1.47 0.37
CA PRO A 570 -28.82 -2.41 0.63
C PRO A 570 -28.81 -2.94 2.07
N VAL A 571 -27.67 -2.90 2.75
CA VAL A 571 -27.59 -3.29 4.16
C VAL A 571 -27.95 -2.08 5.02
N PRO A 572 -28.82 -2.25 6.05
CA PRO A 572 -29.10 -1.18 7.00
C PRO A 572 -27.83 -0.68 7.70
N VAL A 573 -27.64 0.64 7.69
CA VAL A 573 -26.47 1.30 8.30
C VAL A 573 -26.88 2.44 9.23
N THR A 574 -26.07 2.66 10.25
CA THR A 574 -26.16 3.86 11.09
C THR A 574 -25.25 4.94 10.52
N LEU A 575 -25.78 6.16 10.39
CA LEU A 575 -25.03 7.29 9.85
C LEU A 575 -24.72 8.30 10.95
N LYS A 576 -23.49 8.83 10.94
CA LYS A 576 -23.06 9.95 11.78
C LYS A 576 -22.68 11.12 10.89
N LEU A 577 -23.26 12.29 11.17
CA LEU A 577 -23.00 13.52 10.44
C LEU A 577 -22.27 14.53 11.33
N GLU A 578 -21.21 15.13 10.81
CA GLU A 578 -20.46 16.24 11.42
C GLU A 578 -20.37 17.39 10.39
N ALA A 579 -20.28 18.62 10.87
CA ALA A 579 -20.10 19.80 10.02
C ALA A 579 -18.95 20.68 10.52
N TYR A 580 -18.27 21.34 9.58
CA TYR A 580 -17.17 22.24 9.85
C TYR A 580 -17.28 23.49 8.98
N HIS A 581 -16.93 24.64 9.54
CA HIS A 581 -16.71 25.86 8.78
C HIS A 581 -15.27 25.85 8.27
N VAL A 582 -15.10 26.02 6.97
CA VAL A 582 -13.81 25.99 6.27
C VAL A 582 -13.55 27.35 5.66
N SER A 583 -12.39 27.94 5.97
CA SER A 583 -11.94 29.18 5.32
C SER A 583 -11.14 28.87 4.06
N ASP A 584 -11.30 29.70 3.04
CA ASP A 584 -10.59 29.50 1.78
C ASP A 584 -9.05 29.68 1.93
N PRO A 585 -8.26 29.01 1.07
CA PRO A 585 -6.80 28.94 1.16
C PRO A 585 -6.03 30.27 1.03
#